data_AF-A0A351LAZ9-F1
#
_entry.id   AF-A0A351LAZ9-F1
#
_cell.length_a   1.000
_cell.length_b   1.000
_cell.length_c   1.000
_cell.angle_alpha   90.00
_cell.angle_beta   90.00
_cell.angle_gamma   90.00
#
_symmetry.space_group_name_H-M   'P 1'
#
loop_
_entity.id
_entity.type
_entity.pdbx_description
1 polymer ?
#
loop_
_entity_poly.entity_id
_entity_poly.type
_entity_poly.pdbx_seq_one_letter_code
_entity_poly.pdbx_strand_id
1 'polypeptide(L)' 'MKEQTFKLDESIINFLNRCQEYGFQDPNEVVRIALEKLQLALEADNLQESATLYAEIYEGDRELQELTEAGLEEWSQE' A
#
# COMPACT_ATOMS: atom_id res chain seq x y z
N MET A 1 2.37 23.54 4.67
CA MET A 1 1.24 22.88 3.98
C MET A 1 1.04 23.57 2.64
N LYS A 2 0.72 22.82 1.58
CA LYS A 2 0.36 23.36 0.27
C LYS A 2 -1.12 23.04 0.04
N GLU A 3 -1.85 23.98 -0.54
CA GLU A 3 -3.26 23.82 -0.87
C GLU A 3 -3.39 23.42 -2.34
N GLN A 4 -4.33 22.50 -2.62
CA GLN A 4 -4.65 22.07 -3.97
C GLN A 4 -6.16 21.92 -4.10
N THR A 5 -6.74 22.51 -5.14
CA THR A 5 -8.17 22.50 -5.39
C THR A 5 -8.52 21.43 -6.42
N PHE A 6 -9.50 20.60 -6.11
CA PHE A 6 -10.00 19.55 -6.99
C PHE A 6 -11.44 19.82 -7.38
N LYS A 7 -11.84 19.38 -8.58
CA LYS A 7 -13.24 19.31 -8.97
C LYS A 7 -13.77 17.96 -8.49
N LEU A 8 -14.84 18.00 -7.70
CA LEU A 8 -15.48 16.81 -7.15
C LEU A 8 -16.92 16.77 -7.65
N ASP A 9 -17.44 15.57 -7.83
CA ASP A 9 -18.85 15.36 -8.09
C ASP A 9 -19.70 15.80 -6.90
N GLU A 10 -20.94 16.20 -7.19
CA GLU A 10 -21.89 16.69 -6.19
C GLU A 10 -22.19 15.63 -5.12
N SER A 11 -22.14 14.34 -5.47
CA SER A 11 -22.26 13.21 -4.54
C SER A 11 -21.14 13.20 -3.50
N ILE A 12 -19.90 13.44 -3.91
CA ILE A 12 -18.73 13.49 -3.02
C ILE A 12 -18.80 14.74 -2.14
N ILE A 13 -19.20 15.88 -2.70
CA ILE A 13 -19.41 17.10 -1.92
C ILE A 13 -20.47 16.89 -0.84
N ASN A 14 -21.59 16.23 -1.18
CA ASN A 14 -22.63 15.90 -0.22
C ASN A 14 -22.14 14.94 0.88
N PHE A 15 -21.30 13.97 0.54
CA PHE A 15 -20.65 13.10 1.52
C PHE A 15 -19.73 13.89 2.47
N LEU A 16 -18.88 14.75 1.92
CA LEU A 16 -17.96 15.60 2.69
C LEU A 16 -18.70 16.58 3.61
N ASN A 17 -19.84 17.14 3.16
CA ASN A 17 -20.67 18.00 4.01
C ASN A 17 -21.29 17.27 5.20
N ARG A 18 -21.45 15.94 5.10
CA ARG A 18 -21.93 15.07 6.18
C ARG A 18 -20.82 14.46 7.01
N CYS A 19 -19.57 14.90 6.85
CA CYS A 19 -18.39 14.34 7.55
C CYS A 19 -18.57 14.31 9.08
N GLN A 20 -19.23 15.31 9.66
CA GLN A 20 -19.49 15.39 11.09
C GLN A 20 -20.41 14.27 11.60
N GLU A 21 -21.32 13.75 10.76
CA GLU A 21 -22.18 12.62 11.12
C GLU A 21 -21.37 11.33 11.33
N TYR A 22 -20.18 11.25 10.73
CA TYR A 22 -19.26 10.12 10.85
C TYR A 22 -18.15 10.35 11.89
N GLY A 23 -18.20 11.46 12.63
CA GLY A 23 -17.24 11.78 13.69
C GLY A 23 -15.97 12.51 13.24
N PHE A 24 -15.89 12.99 12.00
CA PHE A 24 -14.78 13.81 11.53
C PHE A 24 -14.99 15.28 11.89
N GLN A 25 -13.90 16.00 12.16
CA GLN A 25 -13.93 17.42 12.52
C GLN A 25 -14.28 18.29 11.32
N ASP A 26 -13.66 17.99 10.17
CA ASP A 26 -13.80 18.77 8.95
C ASP A 26 -13.62 17.94 7.66
N PRO A 27 -14.08 18.44 6.49
CA PRO A 27 -13.93 17.73 5.23
C PRO A 27 -12.49 17.42 4.82
N ASN A 28 -11.51 18.26 5.20
CA ASN A 28 -10.11 18.02 4.85
C ASN A 28 -9.55 16.84 5.65
N GLU A 29 -10.01 16.65 6.89
CA GLU A 29 -9.68 15.46 7.67
C GLU A 29 -10.09 14.18 6.94
N VAL A 30 -11.31 14.14 6.40
CA VAL A 30 -11.83 13.00 5.62
C VAL A 30 -10.97 12.76 4.38
N VAL A 31 -10.70 13.80 3.61
CA VAL A 31 -9.91 13.70 2.37
C VAL A 31 -8.49 13.21 2.68
N ARG A 32 -7.85 13.74 3.72
CA ARG A 32 -6.52 13.30 4.15
C ARG A 32 -6.51 11.82 4.50
N ILE A 33 -7.42 11.38 5.36
CA ILE A 33 -7.49 9.97 5.79
C ILE A 33 -7.80 9.05 4.60
N ALA A 34 -8.68 9.46 3.69
CA ALA A 34 -9.00 8.69 2.49
C ALA A 34 -7.77 8.54 1.57
N LEU A 35 -7.01 9.62 1.36
CA LEU A 35 -5.80 9.59 0.55
C LEU A 35 -4.68 8.77 1.21
N GLU A 36 -4.49 8.87 2.53
CA GLU A 36 -3.52 8.05 3.27
C GLU A 36 -3.85 6.56 3.15
N LYS A 37 -5.14 6.20 3.30
CA LYS A 37 -5.59 4.81 3.11
C LYS A 37 -5.39 4.31 1.69
N LEU A 38 -5.69 5.15 0.70
CA LEU A 38 -5.48 4.82 -0.71
C LEU A 38 -3.99 4.64 -1.02
N GLN A 39 -3.15 5.52 -0.51
CA GLN A 39 -1.70 5.42 -0.67
C GLN A 39 -1.18 4.11 -0.09
N LEU A 40 -1.55 3.78 1.15
CA LEU A 40 -1.14 2.53 1.79
C LEU A 40 -1.60 1.29 1.01
N ALA A 41 -2.82 1.31 0.46
CA ALA A 41 -3.32 0.22 -0.36
C ALA A 41 -2.49 0.06 -1.65
N LEU A 42 -2.20 1.16 -2.35
CA LEU A 42 -1.38 1.14 -3.56
C LEU A 42 0.06 0.70 -3.29
N GLU A 43 0.65 1.12 -2.18
CA GLU A 43 1.99 0.68 -1.77
C GLU A 43 2.01 -0.81 -1.43
N ALA A 44 0.97 -1.31 -0.76
CA ALA A 44 0.83 -2.74 -0.45
C ALA A 44 0.66 -3.60 -1.72
N ASP A 45 -0.18 -3.16 -2.67
CA ASP A 45 -0.34 -3.84 -3.96
C ASP A 45 0.99 -3.91 -4.73
N ASN A 46 1.76 -2.81 -4.74
CA ASN A 46 3.07 -2.77 -5.41
C ASN A 46 4.12 -3.67 -4.71
N LEU A 47 4.10 -3.75 -3.38
CA LEU A 47 4.93 -4.68 -2.62
C LEU A 47 4.58 -6.14 -2.94
N GLN A 48 3.29 -6.45 -3.10
CA GLN A 48 2.85 -7.79 -3.45
C GLN A 48 3.18 -8.16 -4.89
N GLU A 49 3.03 -7.22 -5.84
CA GLU A 49 3.42 -7.41 -7.23
C GLU A 49 4.94 -7.65 -7.36
N SER A 50 5.75 -6.83 -6.68
CA SER A 50 7.21 -7.03 -6.66
C SER A 50 7.62 -8.34 -6.00
N ALA A 51 7.03 -8.72 -4.86
CA ALA A 51 7.29 -10.02 -4.21
C ALA A 51 6.91 -11.21 -5.11
N THR A 52 5.82 -11.10 -5.86
CA THR A 52 5.39 -12.12 -6.83
C THR A 52 6.42 -12.26 -7.97
N LEU A 53 6.87 -11.14 -8.54
CA LEU A 53 7.89 -11.13 -9.58
C LEU A 53 9.23 -11.73 -9.09
N TYR A 54 9.64 -11.43 -7.85
CA TYR A 54 10.83 -12.06 -7.25
C TYR A 54 10.65 -13.57 -7.07
N ALA A 55 9.47 -14.03 -6.65
CA ALA A 55 9.18 -15.45 -6.52
C ALA A 55 9.23 -16.17 -7.87
N GLU A 56 8.72 -15.55 -8.95
CA GLU A 56 8.80 -16.10 -10.31
C GLU A 56 10.25 -16.20 -10.82
N ILE A 57 11.08 -15.18 -10.56
CA ILE A 57 12.50 -15.21 -10.93
C ILE A 57 13.24 -16.28 -10.12
N TYR A 58 12.98 -16.36 -8.81
CA TYR A 58 13.58 -17.36 -7.95
C TYR A 58 13.20 -18.78 -8.37
N GLU A 59 11.93 -19.04 -8.72
CA GLU A 59 11.45 -20.36 -9.17
C GLU A 59 12.17 -20.84 -10.44
N GLY A 60 12.55 -19.92 -11.32
CA GLY A 60 13.31 -20.21 -12.55
C GLY A 60 14.82 -20.39 -12.36
N ASP A 61 15.38 -19.98 -11.23
CA ASP A 61 16.83 -19.97 -10.99
C ASP A 61 17.26 -21.03 -9.96
N ARG A 62 17.59 -22.21 -10.47
CA ARG A 62 17.97 -23.37 -9.65
C ARG A 62 19.29 -23.18 -8.89
N GLU A 63 20.25 -22.48 -9.49
CA GLU A 63 21.55 -22.22 -8.84
C GLU A 63 21.35 -21.30 -7.63
N LEU A 64 20.51 -20.26 -7.78
CA LEU A 64 20.13 -19.38 -6.69
C LEU A 64 19.36 -20.10 -5.57
N GLN A 65 18.48 -21.04 -5.93
CA GLN A 65 17.77 -21.89 -4.96
C GLN A 65 18.74 -22.75 -4.14
N GLU A 66 19.66 -23.45 -4.80
CA GLU A 66 20.62 -24.34 -4.14
C GLU A 66 21.56 -23.55 -3.20
N LEU A 67 21.98 -22.35 -3.59
CA LEU A 67 22.78 -21.45 -2.73
C LEU A 67 21.99 -20.94 -1.52
N THR A 68 20.70 -20.61 -1.72
CA THR A 68 19.82 -20.14 -0.63
C THR A 68 19.57 -21.25 0.39
N GLU A 69 19.36 -22.48 -0.09
CA GLU A 69 19.13 -23.65 0.76
C GLU A 69 20.38 -24.02 1.57
N ALA A 70 21.56 -23.99 0.93
CA ALA A 70 22.85 -24.19 1.62
C ALA A 70 23.13 -23.12 2.70
N GLY A 71 22.77 -21.85 2.44
CA GLY A 71 22.91 -20.77 3.42
C GLY A 71 21.97 -20.90 4.62
N LEU A 72 20.75 -21.41 4.42
CA LEU A 72 19.79 -21.67 5.50
C LEU A 72 20.24 -22.81 6.43
N GLU A 73 20.90 -23.83 5.88
CA GLU A 73 21.51 -24.91 6.67
C GLU A 73 22.66 -24.38 7.55
N GLU A 74 23.48 -23.47 7.04
CA GLU A 74 24.60 -22.87 7.79
C GLU A 74 24.10 -21.96 8.93
N TRP A 75 23.09 -21.11 8.67
CA TRP A 75 22.50 -20.21 9.69
C TRP A 75 21.74 -20.93 10.80
N SER A 76 21.20 -22.12 10.54
CA SER A 76 20.46 -22.89 11.55
C SER A 76 21.38 -23.61 12.56
N GLN A 77 22.71 -23.56 12.34
CA GLN A 77 23.71 -24.18 13.22
C GLN A 77 24.43 -23.18 14.14
N GLU A 78 24.06 -21.89 14.12
CA GLU A 78 24.54 -20.85 15.05
C GLU A 78 23.63 -20.66 16.29
#